data_AF-A0AAD7V8C8-F1
#
_entry.id   AF-A0AAD7V8C8-F1
#
_cell.length_a   1.000
_cell.length_b   1.000
_cell.length_c   1.000
_cell.angle_alpha   90.00
_cell.angle_beta   90.00
_cell.angle_gamma   90.00
#
_symmetry.space_group_name_H-M   'P 1'
#
loop_
_entity.id
_entity.type
_entity.pdbx_description
1 polymer ?
#
loop_
_entity_poly.entity_id
_entity_poly.type
_entity_poly.pdbx_seq_one_letter_code
_entity_poly.pdbx_strand_id
1 'polypeptide(L)'
;MFQDDSEPWSIQQLFSLLDHNNDGHIDAHDLAALCSSTARGPMNEDTLNKLRNQVTVITQSQGRMSYSEFAQLLNSHAIPATDITTDHVDRIVHIVSNTISQSTDANNWREILFSDTSIHLIAGGMAGAVSRTVVSPAERMKILFQVQGPEPAAYRGVFPTLAKMWREEGLMGFMRGNGTNVIRIIPYSASQFAAYEYCKRLLMEPGKTELDTPRRLTAGGFAGVVSVICTYPLDMVRTRLSVLSATLDGNVRNSTSGTPAKKLPGILPLMVHIYKKEGGILGLYRGLWPTTLGVAPYVAINFQCYEGLKFIIVPEGSDKPSPARKLVCGALAGCTAQTIMYPLDVLRRRMQVTGMSSIDYKYNGTWDAVKTMVRNEGIRGLYKGMIPNYLKVAPAMGVSFVTYEWCKDAMIDAR
;
A
#
# COMPACT_ATOMS: atom_id res chain seq x y z
N MET A 1 0.00 58.29 -1.92
CA MET A 1 -0.54 59.44 -2.68
C MET A 1 -2.05 59.22 -2.69
N PHE A 2 -2.74 59.64 -1.63
CA PHE A 2 -4.18 59.45 -1.51
C PHE A 2 -4.85 60.69 -2.11
N GLN A 3 -5.60 60.47 -3.19
CA GLN A 3 -6.43 61.46 -3.87
C GLN A 3 -7.67 61.73 -3.00
N ASP A 4 -8.25 62.91 -3.17
CA ASP A 4 -9.42 63.44 -2.44
C ASP A 4 -10.57 62.42 -2.31
N ASP A 5 -11.19 62.32 -1.12
CA ASP A 5 -12.19 61.31 -0.72
C ASP A 5 -13.55 61.39 -1.47
N SER A 6 -13.59 62.01 -2.65
CA SER A 6 -14.83 62.35 -3.37
C SER A 6 -14.92 61.89 -4.83
N GLU A 7 -13.91 61.19 -5.38
CA GLU A 7 -13.99 60.61 -6.74
C GLU A 7 -14.08 59.07 -6.73
N PRO A 8 -14.99 58.47 -7.52
CA PRO A 8 -15.15 57.02 -7.60
C PRO A 8 -13.95 56.36 -8.28
N TRP A 9 -13.44 55.28 -7.69
CA TRP A 9 -12.30 54.53 -8.23
C TRP A 9 -12.72 53.68 -9.43
N SER A 10 -11.95 53.71 -10.51
CA SER A 10 -12.11 52.76 -11.62
C SER A 10 -11.57 51.38 -11.26
N ILE A 11 -12.12 50.31 -11.87
CA ILE A 11 -11.65 48.92 -11.68
C ILE A 11 -10.15 48.78 -11.99
N GLN A 12 -9.64 49.54 -12.96
CA GLN A 12 -8.24 49.51 -13.35
C GLN A 12 -7.32 50.17 -12.31
N GLN A 13 -7.76 51.27 -11.68
CA GLN A 13 -7.05 51.88 -10.56
C GLN A 13 -7.04 50.98 -9.33
N LEU A 14 -8.17 50.31 -9.04
CA LEU A 14 -8.25 49.36 -7.94
C LEU A 14 -7.35 48.14 -8.17
N PHE A 15 -7.32 47.61 -9.40
CA PHE A 15 -6.41 46.52 -9.76
C PHE A 15 -4.95 46.94 -9.60
N SER A 16 -4.56 48.13 -10.09
CA SER A 16 -3.19 48.63 -9.93
C SER A 16 -2.80 48.94 -8.49
N LEU A 17 -3.78 49.18 -7.61
CA LEU A 17 -3.52 49.36 -6.18
C LEU A 17 -3.34 48.00 -5.48
N LEU A 18 -4.09 46.98 -5.92
CA LEU A 18 -3.99 45.62 -5.42
C LEU A 18 -2.77 44.87 -5.96
N ASP A 19 -2.31 45.18 -7.17
CA ASP A 19 -1.09 44.65 -7.80
C ASP A 19 0.13 45.50 -7.37
N HIS A 20 0.58 45.27 -6.13
CA HIS A 20 1.67 46.06 -5.53
C HIS A 20 3.01 45.86 -6.25
N ASN A 21 3.24 44.69 -6.86
CA ASN A 21 4.48 44.36 -7.57
C ASN A 21 4.42 44.71 -9.08
N ASN A 22 3.26 45.11 -9.59
CA ASN A 22 3.00 45.53 -10.97
C ASN A 22 3.28 44.44 -12.02
N ASP A 23 3.10 43.16 -11.66
CA ASP A 23 3.33 42.01 -12.53
C ASP A 23 2.11 41.64 -13.41
N GLY A 24 1.01 42.37 -13.28
CA GLY A 24 -0.23 42.16 -14.02
C GLY A 24 -1.13 41.07 -13.42
N HIS A 25 -0.79 40.56 -12.23
CA HIS A 25 -1.57 39.58 -11.49
C HIS A 25 -1.73 40.01 -10.03
N ILE A 26 -2.89 39.72 -9.44
CA ILE A 26 -3.06 39.86 -7.99
C ILE A 26 -2.71 38.52 -7.37
N ASP A 27 -1.66 38.48 -6.55
CA ASP A 27 -1.27 37.30 -5.80
C ASP A 27 -1.34 37.50 -4.27
N ALA A 28 -1.08 36.43 -3.53
CA ALA A 28 -1.16 36.44 -2.08
C ALA A 28 -0.08 37.33 -1.43
N HIS A 29 1.02 37.62 -2.15
CA HIS A 29 2.08 38.53 -1.71
C HIS A 29 1.59 39.98 -1.78
N ASP A 30 0.84 40.33 -2.83
CA ASP A 30 0.31 41.68 -2.98
C ASP A 30 -0.79 41.99 -1.96
N LEU A 31 -1.67 41.02 -1.68
CA LEU A 31 -2.67 41.14 -0.61
C LEU A 31 -2.04 41.28 0.78
N ALA A 32 -0.94 40.55 1.04
CA ALA A 32 -0.19 40.67 2.29
C ALA A 32 0.49 42.05 2.41
N ALA A 33 1.01 42.59 1.30
CA ALA A 33 1.56 43.94 1.25
C ALA A 33 0.48 45.00 1.51
N LEU A 34 -0.71 44.82 0.92
CA LEU A 34 -1.84 45.73 1.12
C LEU A 34 -2.27 45.81 2.58
N CYS A 35 -2.50 44.67 3.22
CA CYS A 35 -2.90 44.58 4.63
C CYS A 35 -1.85 45.15 5.59
N SER A 36 -0.58 45.23 5.17
CA SER A 36 0.48 45.89 5.95
C SER A 36 0.49 47.42 5.78
N SER A 37 -0.13 47.94 4.71
CA SER A 37 -0.14 49.35 4.35
C SER A 37 -1.43 50.09 4.72
N THR A 38 -2.58 49.41 4.78
CA THR A 38 -3.87 49.99 5.18
C THR A 38 -4.01 50.07 6.70
N ALA A 39 -3.64 51.23 7.24
CA ALA A 39 -3.71 51.55 8.66
C ALA A 39 -5.16 51.68 9.17
N ARG A 40 -5.66 50.64 9.87
CA ARG A 40 -6.54 50.81 11.05
C ARG A 40 -5.82 50.25 12.28
N GLY A 41 -4.81 51.00 12.72
CA GLY A 41 -3.99 50.68 13.91
C GLY A 41 -3.05 49.49 13.73
N PRO A 42 -2.01 49.37 14.57
CA PRO A 42 -1.10 48.23 14.54
C PRO A 42 -1.87 46.96 14.92
N MET A 43 -2.11 46.08 13.94
CA MET A 43 -2.66 44.76 14.18
C MET A 43 -1.60 43.92 14.93
N ASN A 44 -2.01 43.21 15.99
CA ASN A 44 -1.09 42.41 16.81
C ASN A 44 -0.22 41.49 15.95
N GLU A 45 1.10 41.51 16.21
CA GLU A 45 2.14 40.79 15.48
C GLU A 45 1.86 39.27 15.39
N ASP A 46 1.19 38.71 16.40
CA ASP A 46 0.72 37.32 16.43
C ASP A 46 -0.41 37.00 15.45
N THR A 47 -1.33 37.94 15.20
CA THR A 47 -2.43 37.77 14.24
C THR A 47 -1.90 37.93 12.81
N LEU A 48 -0.96 38.86 12.64
CA LEU A 48 -0.26 39.13 11.38
C LEU A 48 0.66 37.96 11.01
N ASN A 49 1.32 37.33 11.99
CA ASN A 49 2.11 36.12 11.79
C ASN A 49 1.25 34.85 11.59
N LYS A 50 0.03 34.77 12.13
CA LYS A 50 -0.92 33.68 11.82
C LYS A 50 -1.46 33.77 10.40
N LEU A 51 -1.83 34.98 9.94
CA LEU A 51 -2.22 35.24 8.55
C LEU A 51 -1.05 35.02 7.60
N ARG A 52 0.15 35.54 7.93
CA ARG A 52 1.37 35.34 7.16
C ARG A 52 1.77 33.86 7.11
N ASN A 53 1.68 33.10 8.19
CA ASN A 53 1.98 31.66 8.17
C ASN A 53 0.91 30.84 7.43
N GLN A 54 -0.36 31.23 7.43
CA GLN A 54 -1.39 30.58 6.61
C GLN A 54 -1.21 30.88 5.11
N VAL A 55 -0.73 32.08 4.77
CA VAL A 55 -0.49 32.49 3.39
C VAL A 55 0.87 31.99 2.84
N THR A 56 1.92 31.95 3.67
CA THR A 56 3.29 31.60 3.23
C THR A 56 3.52 30.09 3.14
N VAL A 57 2.73 29.26 3.83
CA VAL A 57 2.85 27.78 3.76
C VAL A 57 2.25 27.21 2.46
N ILE A 58 1.52 28.02 1.67
CA ILE A 58 0.72 27.56 0.53
C ILE A 58 1.10 28.30 -0.77
N THR A 59 2.39 28.40 -1.06
CA THR A 59 2.84 28.95 -2.35
C THR A 59 3.76 27.98 -3.05
N GLN A 60 3.23 27.33 -4.09
CA GLN A 60 3.86 26.83 -5.32
C GLN A 60 2.81 26.04 -6.14
N SER A 61 1.67 26.59 -6.57
CA SER A 61 1.48 27.37 -7.81
C SER A 61 0.02 27.06 -8.27
N GLN A 62 -0.91 27.95 -8.64
CA GLN A 62 -0.88 29.29 -9.21
C GLN A 62 -2.00 30.16 -8.60
N GLY A 63 -1.78 30.77 -7.43
CA GLY A 63 -2.70 31.71 -6.78
C GLY A 63 -2.63 33.13 -7.37
N ARG A 64 -2.78 33.26 -8.69
CA ARG A 64 -2.65 34.53 -9.44
C ARG A 64 -3.98 34.84 -10.13
N MET A 65 -4.57 35.99 -9.82
CA MET A 65 -5.81 36.45 -10.47
C MET A 65 -5.47 37.50 -11.54
N SER A 66 -5.84 37.22 -12.80
CA SER A 66 -5.68 38.17 -13.90
C SER A 66 -6.71 39.30 -13.85
N TYR A 67 -6.43 40.42 -14.53
CA TYR A 67 -7.34 41.56 -14.62
C TYR A 67 -8.76 41.17 -15.12
N SER A 68 -8.85 40.28 -16.11
CA SER A 68 -10.14 39.82 -16.65
C SER A 68 -10.96 39.02 -15.63
N GLU A 69 -10.29 38.20 -14.82
CA GLU A 69 -10.95 37.39 -13.78
C GLU A 69 -11.37 38.27 -12.60
N PHE A 70 -10.53 39.24 -12.23
CA PHE A 70 -10.85 40.24 -11.20
C PHE A 70 -12.07 41.08 -11.60
N ALA A 71 -12.15 41.56 -12.85
CA ALA A 71 -13.27 42.32 -13.35
C ALA A 71 -14.58 41.51 -13.39
N GLN A 72 -14.52 40.23 -13.78
CA GLN A 72 -15.68 39.33 -13.74
C GLN A 72 -16.15 39.06 -12.31
N LEU A 73 -15.21 38.88 -11.38
CA LEU A 73 -15.51 38.61 -9.97
C LEU A 73 -16.22 39.78 -9.30
N LEU A 74 -15.78 41.01 -9.53
CA LEU A 74 -16.45 42.22 -9.02
C LEU A 74 -17.87 42.37 -9.59
N ASN A 75 -18.04 42.12 -10.89
CA ASN A 75 -19.36 42.15 -11.54
C ASN A 75 -20.30 41.05 -11.00
N SER A 76 -19.78 39.85 -10.73
CA SER A 76 -20.56 38.72 -10.21
C SER A 76 -21.08 38.94 -8.79
N HIS A 77 -20.40 39.76 -7.99
CA HIS A 77 -20.79 40.13 -6.62
C HIS A 77 -21.59 41.45 -6.57
N ALA A 78 -22.11 41.91 -7.72
CA ALA A 78 -22.95 43.09 -7.87
C ALA A 78 -22.32 44.38 -7.31
N ILE A 79 -21.00 44.56 -7.46
CA ILE A 79 -20.31 45.82 -7.16
C ILE A 79 -20.31 46.66 -8.46
N PRO A 80 -21.12 47.73 -8.56
CA PRO A 80 -21.18 48.53 -9.78
C PRO A 80 -19.88 49.29 -10.01
N ALA A 81 -19.42 49.37 -11.26
CA ALA A 81 -18.19 50.05 -11.65
C ALA A 81 -18.16 51.58 -11.39
N THR A 82 -19.24 52.15 -10.85
CA THR A 82 -19.45 53.60 -10.79
C THR A 82 -19.35 54.22 -9.40
N ASP A 83 -19.27 53.44 -8.30
CA ASP A 83 -19.15 54.00 -6.93
C ASP A 83 -18.37 53.06 -5.98
N ILE A 84 -17.07 52.88 -6.22
CA ILE A 84 -16.18 52.15 -5.31
C ILE A 84 -15.59 53.16 -4.30
N THR A 85 -16.13 53.16 -3.08
CA THR A 85 -15.63 53.93 -1.94
C THR A 85 -14.64 53.10 -1.10
N THR A 86 -13.83 53.75 -0.27
CA THR A 86 -12.83 53.12 0.63
C THR A 86 -13.42 52.07 1.58
N ASP A 87 -14.71 52.13 1.90
CA ASP A 87 -15.43 51.15 2.73
C ASP A 87 -15.67 49.80 2.01
N HIS A 88 -15.64 49.79 0.67
CA HIS A 88 -15.79 48.58 -0.13
C HIS A 88 -14.49 47.77 -0.30
N VAL A 89 -13.34 48.36 0.01
CA VAL A 89 -12.02 47.72 -0.15
C VAL A 89 -11.88 46.49 0.75
N ASP A 90 -12.30 46.58 2.01
CA ASP A 90 -12.25 45.44 2.96
C ASP A 90 -13.12 44.26 2.49
N ARG A 91 -14.28 44.55 1.91
CA ARG A 91 -15.17 43.52 1.34
C ARG A 91 -14.54 42.86 0.12
N ILE A 92 -13.89 43.64 -0.74
CA ILE A 92 -13.22 43.12 -1.95
C ILE A 92 -12.02 42.24 -1.55
N VAL A 93 -11.19 42.69 -0.61
CA VAL A 93 -10.07 41.91 -0.07
C VAL A 93 -10.55 40.58 0.53
N HIS A 94 -11.65 40.59 1.27
CA HIS A 94 -12.22 39.37 1.85
C HIS A 94 -12.79 38.40 0.79
N ILE A 95 -13.47 38.91 -0.25
CA ILE A 95 -13.99 38.09 -1.35
C ILE A 95 -12.82 37.49 -2.16
N VAL A 96 -11.81 38.29 -2.48
CA VAL A 96 -10.61 37.83 -3.20
C VAL A 96 -9.86 36.78 -2.37
N SER A 97 -9.67 37.01 -1.07
CA SER A 97 -9.03 36.06 -0.14
C SER A 97 -9.80 34.73 -0.05
N ASN A 98 -11.13 34.77 0.08
CA ASN A 98 -11.96 33.56 0.13
C ASN A 98 -11.99 32.80 -1.19
N THR A 99 -11.97 33.50 -2.33
CA THR A 99 -11.96 32.89 -3.66
C THR A 99 -10.62 32.22 -3.94
N ILE A 100 -9.51 32.87 -3.60
CA ILE A 100 -8.17 32.29 -3.66
C ILE A 100 -8.09 31.05 -2.74
N SER A 101 -8.64 31.13 -1.53
CA SER A 101 -8.67 30.01 -0.58
C SER A 101 -9.47 28.81 -1.12
N GLN A 102 -10.66 29.02 -1.68
CA GLN A 102 -11.51 27.93 -2.20
C GLN A 102 -10.95 27.25 -3.46
N SER A 103 -10.26 27.98 -4.34
CA SER A 103 -9.61 27.41 -5.53
C SER A 103 -8.39 26.52 -5.18
N THR A 104 -7.79 26.75 -4.01
CA THR A 104 -6.57 26.06 -3.56
C THR A 104 -6.85 24.66 -3.01
N ASP A 105 -7.96 24.47 -2.28
CA ASP A 105 -8.35 23.15 -1.76
C ASP A 105 -8.71 22.15 -2.86
N ALA A 106 -9.23 22.62 -4.00
CA ALA A 106 -9.61 21.77 -5.13
C ALA A 106 -8.42 21.28 -5.99
N ASN A 107 -7.27 21.96 -5.93
CA ASN A 107 -6.08 21.62 -6.73
C ASN A 107 -5.04 20.82 -5.94
N ASN A 108 -4.97 21.00 -4.61
CA ASN A 108 -4.00 20.33 -3.75
C ASN A 108 -4.11 18.79 -3.78
N TRP A 109 -5.32 18.23 -3.79
CA TRP A 109 -5.49 16.77 -3.86
C TRP A 109 -5.12 16.18 -5.22
N ARG A 110 -5.32 16.92 -6.32
CA ARG A 110 -4.88 16.50 -7.65
C ARG A 110 -3.36 16.46 -7.72
N GLU A 111 -2.69 17.51 -7.25
CA GLU A 111 -1.23 17.59 -7.28
C GLU A 111 -0.57 16.50 -6.41
N ILE A 112 -1.13 16.24 -5.22
CA ILE A 112 -0.67 15.14 -4.36
C ILE A 112 -0.89 13.77 -5.03
N LEU A 113 -2.06 13.55 -5.66
CA LEU A 113 -2.39 12.29 -6.33
C LEU A 113 -1.54 12.03 -7.59
N PHE A 114 -1.24 13.08 -8.36
CA PHE A 114 -0.44 13.01 -9.59
C PHE A 114 1.05 13.30 -9.38
N SER A 115 1.52 13.39 -8.13
CA SER A 115 2.94 13.40 -7.84
C SER A 115 3.59 12.08 -8.24
N ASP A 116 4.84 12.11 -8.72
CA ASP A 116 5.55 10.91 -9.21
C ASP A 116 5.59 9.79 -8.15
N THR A 117 5.74 10.17 -6.88
CA THR A 117 5.71 9.22 -5.75
C THR A 117 4.33 8.54 -5.60
N SER A 118 3.25 9.32 -5.68
CA SER A 118 1.88 8.80 -5.57
C SER A 118 1.51 7.92 -6.76
N ILE A 119 1.92 8.30 -7.98
CA ILE A 119 1.72 7.49 -9.20
C ILE A 119 2.37 6.12 -9.02
N HIS A 120 3.64 6.07 -8.63
CA HIS A 120 4.34 4.81 -8.42
C HIS A 120 3.73 3.98 -7.28
N LEU A 121 3.28 4.63 -6.20
CA LEU A 121 2.64 3.96 -5.07
C LEU A 121 1.28 3.35 -5.45
N ILE A 122 0.44 4.10 -6.16
CA ILE A 122 -0.88 3.67 -6.60
C ILE A 122 -0.77 2.58 -7.66
N ALA A 123 0.06 2.79 -8.69
CA ALA A 123 0.33 1.78 -9.72
C ALA A 123 0.90 0.49 -9.10
N GLY A 124 1.84 0.61 -8.16
CA GLY A 124 2.39 -0.53 -7.41
C GLY A 124 1.35 -1.25 -6.55
N GLY A 125 0.48 -0.49 -5.87
CA GLY A 125 -0.62 -1.02 -5.06
C GLY A 125 -1.66 -1.78 -5.89
N MET A 126 -2.09 -1.19 -7.02
CA MET A 126 -3.02 -1.81 -7.96
C MET A 126 -2.42 -3.04 -8.62
N ALA A 127 -1.18 -2.95 -9.11
CA ALA A 127 -0.45 -4.09 -9.65
C ALA A 127 -0.35 -5.25 -8.64
N GLY A 128 -0.06 -4.93 -7.38
CA GLY A 128 -0.07 -5.90 -6.29
C GLY A 128 -1.44 -6.54 -6.11
N ALA A 129 -2.52 -5.75 -6.05
CA ALA A 129 -3.88 -6.25 -5.84
C ALA A 129 -4.37 -7.14 -6.99
N VAL A 130 -4.16 -6.73 -8.24
CA VAL A 130 -4.54 -7.50 -9.44
C VAL A 130 -3.72 -8.79 -9.53
N SER A 131 -2.41 -8.71 -9.34
CA SER A 131 -1.53 -9.88 -9.34
C SER A 131 -1.97 -10.93 -8.30
N ARG A 132 -2.25 -10.51 -7.05
CA ARG A 132 -2.73 -11.42 -5.99
C ARG A 132 -4.09 -12.05 -6.32
N THR A 133 -4.95 -11.31 -7.00
CA THR A 133 -6.28 -11.77 -7.41
C THR A 133 -6.16 -12.85 -8.49
N VAL A 134 -5.35 -12.63 -9.52
CA VAL A 134 -5.15 -13.61 -10.60
C VAL A 134 -4.55 -14.92 -10.07
N VAL A 135 -3.60 -14.84 -9.13
CA VAL A 135 -2.95 -16.04 -8.57
C VAL A 135 -3.66 -16.64 -7.36
N SER A 136 -4.81 -16.09 -6.95
CA SER A 136 -5.58 -16.58 -5.80
C SER A 136 -5.92 -18.07 -5.87
N PRO A 137 -6.33 -18.67 -7.01
CA PRO A 137 -6.62 -20.10 -7.08
C PRO A 137 -5.40 -20.98 -6.72
N ALA A 138 -4.23 -20.67 -7.29
CA ALA A 138 -2.99 -21.40 -7.04
C ALA A 138 -2.49 -21.18 -5.60
N GLU A 139 -2.62 -19.95 -5.09
CA GLU A 139 -2.26 -19.62 -3.71
C GLU A 139 -3.14 -20.33 -2.69
N ARG A 140 -4.45 -20.41 -2.94
CA ARG A 140 -5.38 -21.15 -2.09
C ARG A 140 -5.08 -22.64 -2.12
N MET A 141 -4.81 -23.21 -3.29
CA MET A 141 -4.37 -24.61 -3.42
C MET A 141 -3.08 -24.88 -2.64
N LYS A 142 -2.08 -23.98 -2.71
CA LYS A 142 -0.86 -24.07 -1.89
C LYS A 142 -1.22 -24.20 -0.41
N ILE A 143 -2.07 -23.31 0.10
CA ILE A 143 -2.47 -23.32 1.53
C ILE A 143 -3.14 -24.66 1.88
N LEU A 144 -4.11 -25.12 1.09
CA LEU A 144 -4.81 -26.39 1.33
C LEU A 144 -3.84 -27.58 1.35
N PHE A 145 -2.86 -27.62 0.45
CA PHE A 145 -1.83 -28.67 0.45
C PHE A 145 -0.92 -28.58 1.67
N GLN A 146 -0.56 -27.39 2.13
CA GLN A 146 0.34 -27.21 3.28
C GLN A 146 -0.31 -27.62 4.60
N VAL A 147 -1.63 -27.38 4.74
CA VAL A 147 -2.36 -27.63 5.99
C VAL A 147 -2.96 -29.03 6.07
N GLN A 148 -3.10 -29.76 4.95
CA GLN A 148 -3.66 -31.11 4.99
C GLN A 148 -2.76 -32.10 5.75
N GLY A 149 -3.41 -32.93 6.56
CA GLY A 149 -2.82 -33.91 7.46
C GLY A 149 -2.10 -35.10 6.84
N PRO A 150 -1.70 -36.09 7.66
CA PRO A 150 -1.36 -37.43 7.21
C PRO A 150 -2.53 -38.06 6.45
N GLU A 151 -2.20 -39.06 5.64
CA GLU A 151 -3.11 -39.78 4.76
C GLU A 151 -4.37 -40.31 5.46
N PRO A 152 -5.53 -40.38 4.75
CA PRO A 152 -5.70 -40.08 3.33
C PRO A 152 -5.80 -38.59 3.02
N ALA A 153 -5.01 -38.11 2.05
CA ALA A 153 -5.00 -36.69 1.68
C ALA A 153 -6.30 -36.30 0.94
N ALA A 154 -7.00 -35.28 1.46
CA ALA A 154 -8.24 -34.75 0.86
C ALA A 154 -8.03 -34.08 -0.51
N TYR A 155 -6.80 -33.64 -0.80
CA TYR A 155 -6.45 -33.01 -2.07
C TYR A 155 -5.16 -33.62 -2.66
N ARG A 156 -5.23 -34.02 -3.92
CA ARG A 156 -4.13 -34.64 -4.67
C ARG A 156 -4.06 -34.10 -6.09
N GLY A 157 -2.86 -33.66 -6.49
CA GLY A 157 -2.62 -33.13 -7.83
C GLY A 157 -3.24 -31.74 -8.06
N VAL A 158 -2.66 -30.99 -8.99
CA VAL A 158 -3.06 -29.60 -9.29
C VAL A 158 -4.45 -29.56 -9.91
N PHE A 159 -4.66 -30.25 -11.03
CA PHE A 159 -5.92 -30.22 -11.76
C PHE A 159 -7.12 -30.83 -11.01
N PRO A 160 -7.01 -32.01 -10.36
CA PRO A 160 -8.12 -32.55 -9.61
C PRO A 160 -8.53 -31.64 -8.44
N THR A 161 -7.56 -30.97 -7.82
CA THR A 161 -7.84 -30.00 -6.75
C THR A 161 -8.55 -28.77 -7.26
N LEU A 162 -8.11 -28.18 -8.39
CA LEU A 162 -8.83 -27.04 -9.00
C LEU A 162 -10.25 -27.42 -9.42
N ALA A 163 -10.41 -28.59 -10.05
CA ALA A 163 -11.72 -29.09 -10.45
C ALA A 163 -12.64 -29.32 -9.24
N LYS A 164 -12.10 -29.88 -8.15
CA LYS A 164 -12.82 -30.06 -6.89
C LYS A 164 -13.24 -28.72 -6.29
N MET A 165 -12.32 -27.76 -6.17
CA MET A 165 -12.61 -26.41 -5.66
C MET A 165 -13.70 -25.70 -6.50
N TRP A 166 -13.63 -25.82 -7.83
CA TRP A 166 -14.66 -25.26 -8.72
C TRP A 166 -16.02 -25.92 -8.52
N ARG A 167 -16.07 -27.26 -8.46
CA ARG A 167 -17.32 -28.02 -8.31
C ARG A 167 -17.95 -27.92 -6.92
N GLU A 168 -17.14 -27.68 -5.88
CA GLU A 168 -17.60 -27.58 -4.49
C GLU A 168 -17.92 -26.13 -4.09
N GLU A 169 -17.17 -25.14 -4.57
CA GLU A 169 -17.23 -23.78 -4.04
C GLU A 169 -17.38 -22.70 -5.13
N GLY A 170 -17.29 -23.07 -6.40
CA GLY A 170 -17.40 -22.16 -7.55
C GLY A 170 -16.26 -21.12 -7.63
N LEU A 171 -16.51 -20.06 -8.40
CA LEU A 171 -15.55 -18.98 -8.63
C LEU A 171 -15.18 -18.24 -7.34
N MET A 172 -16.16 -17.97 -6.48
CA MET A 172 -15.93 -17.32 -5.18
C MET A 172 -15.08 -18.20 -4.26
N GLY A 173 -15.16 -19.53 -4.41
CA GLY A 173 -14.25 -20.48 -3.78
C GLY A 173 -12.78 -20.12 -4.01
N PHE A 174 -12.36 -19.93 -5.27
CA PHE A 174 -10.98 -19.59 -5.60
C PHE A 174 -10.48 -18.29 -4.96
N MET A 175 -11.40 -17.36 -4.67
CA MET A 175 -11.11 -16.04 -4.12
C MET A 175 -11.20 -15.97 -2.59
N ARG A 176 -11.54 -17.06 -1.89
CA ARG A 176 -11.67 -17.07 -0.43
C ARG A 176 -10.32 -16.76 0.22
N GLY A 177 -10.30 -15.71 1.05
CA GLY A 177 -9.08 -15.19 1.68
C GLY A 177 -8.30 -14.16 0.85
N ASN A 178 -8.62 -13.96 -0.44
CA ASN A 178 -7.95 -12.95 -1.27
C ASN A 178 -8.22 -11.52 -0.78
N GLY A 179 -9.44 -11.21 -0.32
CA GLY A 179 -9.76 -9.89 0.22
C GLY A 179 -8.84 -9.49 1.39
N THR A 180 -8.56 -10.41 2.31
CA THR A 180 -7.58 -10.18 3.39
C THR A 180 -6.17 -9.95 2.85
N ASN A 181 -5.80 -10.63 1.76
CA ASN A 181 -4.50 -10.47 1.11
C ASN A 181 -4.33 -9.08 0.46
N VAL A 182 -5.38 -8.55 -0.16
CA VAL A 182 -5.39 -7.20 -0.76
C VAL A 182 -5.38 -6.13 0.33
N ILE A 183 -6.24 -6.25 1.34
CA ILE A 183 -6.29 -5.32 2.49
C ILE A 183 -4.93 -5.22 3.19
N ARG A 184 -4.20 -6.33 3.28
CA ARG A 184 -2.88 -6.40 3.92
C ARG A 184 -1.82 -5.56 3.20
N ILE A 185 -1.96 -5.28 1.90
CA ILE A 185 -0.93 -4.58 1.10
C ILE A 185 -0.62 -3.21 1.71
N ILE A 186 -1.65 -2.43 2.07
CA ILE A 186 -1.49 -1.07 2.58
C ILE A 186 -0.72 -1.02 3.91
N PRO A 187 -1.16 -1.69 5.00
CA PRO A 187 -0.43 -1.66 6.27
C PRO A 187 0.94 -2.34 6.18
N TYR A 188 1.10 -3.33 5.29
CA TYR A 188 2.39 -3.97 5.04
C TYR A 188 3.39 -2.98 4.43
N SER A 189 3.02 -2.30 3.35
CA SER A 189 3.89 -1.31 2.69
C SER A 189 4.19 -0.12 3.60
N ALA A 190 3.18 0.39 4.34
CA ALA A 190 3.38 1.51 5.26
C ALA A 190 4.38 1.18 6.39
N SER A 191 4.20 0.04 7.05
CA SER A 191 5.11 -0.42 8.10
C SER A 191 6.50 -0.75 7.57
N GLN A 192 6.60 -1.36 6.40
CA GLN A 192 7.87 -1.67 5.76
C GLN A 192 8.63 -0.39 5.41
N PHE A 193 7.97 0.59 4.80
CA PHE A 193 8.59 1.87 4.44
C PHE A 193 9.08 2.63 5.67
N ALA A 194 8.25 2.76 6.70
CA ALA A 194 8.62 3.42 7.95
C ALA A 194 9.82 2.73 8.63
N ALA A 195 9.80 1.41 8.71
CA ALA A 195 10.90 0.64 9.30
C ALA A 195 12.18 0.73 8.46
N TYR A 196 12.06 0.73 7.13
CA TYR A 196 13.18 0.87 6.21
C TYR A 196 13.84 2.24 6.34
N GLU A 197 13.07 3.33 6.34
CA GLU A 197 13.60 4.69 6.50
C GLU A 197 14.26 4.88 7.86
N TYR A 198 13.68 4.33 8.92
CA TYR A 198 14.30 4.35 10.25
C TYR A 198 15.64 3.60 10.26
N CYS A 199 15.69 2.37 9.75
CA CYS A 199 16.93 1.60 9.66
C CYS A 199 17.96 2.24 8.72
N LYS A 200 17.52 2.82 7.61
CA LYS A 200 18.38 3.51 6.65
C LYS A 200 19.09 4.69 7.32
N ARG A 201 18.38 5.50 8.11
CA ARG A 201 18.97 6.61 8.88
C ARG A 201 20.02 6.14 9.89
N LEU A 202 19.79 4.98 10.52
CA LEU A 202 20.75 4.41 11.47
C LEU A 202 21.99 3.79 10.81
N LEU A 203 21.86 3.25 9.60
CA LEU A 203 22.93 2.56 8.88
C LEU A 203 23.65 3.44 7.85
N MET A 204 23.19 4.68 7.64
CA MET A 204 23.80 5.61 6.69
C MET A 204 25.15 6.10 7.22
N GLU A 205 26.19 5.96 6.41
CA GLU A 205 27.50 6.54 6.75
C GLU A 205 27.50 8.06 6.56
N PRO A 206 28.22 8.82 7.40
CA PRO A 206 28.41 10.25 7.20
C PRO A 206 29.00 10.53 5.82
N GLY A 207 28.32 11.37 5.02
CA GLY A 207 28.78 11.79 3.69
C GLY A 207 28.34 10.90 2.51
N LYS A 208 27.60 9.80 2.73
CA LYS A 208 27.01 9.00 1.65
C LYS A 208 25.51 9.25 1.52
N THR A 209 25.01 9.25 0.28
CA THR A 209 23.59 9.39 -0.06
C THR A 209 22.85 8.05 -0.21
N GLU A 210 23.59 6.95 -0.39
CA GLU A 210 23.05 5.60 -0.57
C GLU A 210 23.74 4.55 0.31
N LEU A 211 23.01 3.49 0.65
CA LEU A 211 23.52 2.34 1.40
C LEU A 211 24.22 1.35 0.48
N ASP A 212 25.38 0.85 0.91
CA ASP A 212 26.05 -0.28 0.25
C ASP A 212 25.13 -1.52 0.22
N THR A 213 25.30 -2.40 -0.77
CA THR A 213 24.44 -3.58 -1.00
C THR A 213 24.17 -4.42 0.26
N PRO A 214 25.17 -4.75 1.11
CA PRO A 214 24.91 -5.52 2.33
C PRO A 214 24.05 -4.77 3.35
N ARG A 215 24.29 -3.47 3.55
CA ARG A 215 23.52 -2.65 4.51
C ARG A 215 22.09 -2.42 4.03
N ARG A 216 21.91 -2.24 2.72
CA ARG A 216 20.58 -2.15 2.11
C ARG A 216 19.78 -3.44 2.28
N LEU A 217 20.44 -4.61 2.13
CA LEU A 217 19.82 -5.91 2.38
C LEU A 217 19.44 -6.07 3.87
N THR A 218 20.30 -5.65 4.80
CA THR A 218 20.01 -5.68 6.24
C THR A 218 18.83 -4.77 6.60
N ALA A 219 18.83 -3.53 6.10
CA ALA A 219 17.73 -2.58 6.30
C ALA A 219 16.41 -3.12 5.72
N GLY A 220 16.45 -3.68 4.50
CA GLY A 220 15.30 -4.31 3.86
C GLY A 220 14.80 -5.55 4.60
N GLY A 221 15.70 -6.41 5.09
CA GLY A 221 15.37 -7.59 5.87
C GLY A 221 14.72 -7.24 7.21
N PHE A 222 15.27 -6.27 7.93
CA PHE A 222 14.69 -5.76 9.17
C PHE A 222 13.30 -5.14 8.94
N ALA A 223 13.17 -4.28 7.93
CA ALA A 223 11.89 -3.70 7.54
C ALA A 223 10.84 -4.76 7.16
N GLY A 224 11.28 -5.83 6.49
CA GLY A 224 10.46 -7.01 6.19
C GLY A 224 9.98 -7.72 7.45
N VAL A 225 10.83 -7.89 8.46
CA VAL A 225 10.44 -8.51 9.74
C VAL A 225 9.44 -7.64 10.49
N VAL A 226 9.69 -6.33 10.61
CA VAL A 226 8.78 -5.39 11.30
C VAL A 226 7.41 -5.38 10.63
N SER A 227 7.36 -5.26 9.30
CA SER A 227 6.09 -5.27 8.57
C SER A 227 5.33 -6.59 8.69
N VAL A 228 6.03 -7.73 8.72
CA VAL A 228 5.43 -9.03 9.00
C VAL A 228 4.83 -9.06 10.40
N ILE A 229 5.53 -8.57 11.44
CA ILE A 229 5.00 -8.51 12.81
C ILE A 229 3.72 -7.66 12.84
N CYS A 230 3.76 -6.45 12.28
CA CYS A 230 2.61 -5.54 12.27
C CYS A 230 1.39 -6.14 11.54
N THR A 231 1.60 -6.90 10.46
CA THR A 231 0.52 -7.43 9.62
C THR A 231 0.18 -8.89 9.88
N TYR A 232 0.84 -9.53 10.84
CA TYR A 232 0.70 -10.96 11.10
C TYR A 232 -0.75 -11.41 11.41
N PRO A 233 -1.56 -10.64 12.17
CA PRO A 233 -2.95 -11.01 12.43
C PRO A 233 -3.80 -11.16 11.16
N LEU A 234 -3.52 -10.37 10.12
CA LEU A 234 -4.20 -10.50 8.81
C LEU A 234 -3.75 -11.77 8.07
N ASP A 235 -2.46 -12.11 8.15
CA ASP A 235 -1.93 -13.36 7.57
C ASP A 235 -2.53 -14.60 8.25
N MET A 236 -2.74 -14.54 9.56
CA MET A 236 -3.43 -15.58 10.34
C MET A 236 -4.86 -15.79 9.82
N VAL A 237 -5.65 -14.71 9.76
CA VAL A 237 -7.05 -14.73 9.31
C VAL A 237 -7.16 -15.25 7.89
N ARG A 238 -6.31 -14.77 6.98
CA ARG A 238 -6.27 -15.20 5.58
C ARG A 238 -6.12 -16.71 5.45
N THR A 239 -5.18 -17.28 6.21
CA THR A 239 -4.89 -18.72 6.17
C THR A 239 -6.11 -19.52 6.65
N ARG A 240 -6.71 -19.09 7.76
CA ARG A 240 -7.88 -19.75 8.34
C ARG A 240 -9.13 -19.62 7.48
N LEU A 241 -9.38 -18.47 6.87
CA LEU A 241 -10.49 -18.30 5.91
C LEU A 241 -10.33 -19.23 4.70
N SER A 242 -9.11 -19.36 4.18
CA SER A 242 -8.82 -20.24 3.04
C SER A 242 -9.14 -21.72 3.35
N VAL A 243 -8.94 -22.13 4.60
CA VAL A 243 -9.13 -23.51 5.10
C VAL A 243 -10.57 -23.75 5.57
N LEU A 244 -11.17 -22.84 6.35
CA LEU A 244 -12.58 -22.92 6.77
C LEU A 244 -13.51 -23.03 5.56
N SER A 245 -13.17 -22.34 4.48
CA SER A 245 -13.86 -22.44 3.20
C SER A 245 -13.98 -23.89 2.71
N ALA A 246 -12.87 -24.62 2.75
CA ALA A 246 -12.78 -25.98 2.27
C ALA A 246 -13.50 -26.98 3.20
N THR A 247 -13.48 -26.74 4.52
CA THR A 247 -14.06 -27.67 5.50
C THR A 247 -15.56 -27.45 5.72
N LEU A 248 -16.05 -26.22 5.62
CA LEU A 248 -17.47 -25.90 5.80
C LEU A 248 -18.33 -26.40 4.65
N ASP A 249 -17.89 -26.26 3.39
CA ASP A 249 -18.69 -26.71 2.24
C ASP A 249 -18.69 -28.25 2.07
N GLY A 250 -17.64 -28.93 2.56
CA GLY A 250 -17.61 -30.40 2.67
C GLY A 250 -18.62 -30.95 3.68
N ASN A 251 -18.81 -30.27 4.81
CA ASN A 251 -19.80 -30.66 5.83
C ASN A 251 -21.24 -30.26 5.47
N VAL A 252 -21.45 -29.16 4.72
CA VAL A 252 -22.78 -28.75 4.25
C VAL A 252 -23.37 -29.75 3.24
N ARG A 253 -22.54 -30.42 2.43
CA ARG A 253 -23.00 -31.49 1.52
C ARG A 253 -23.35 -32.81 2.23
N ASN A 254 -22.76 -33.08 3.40
CA ASN A 254 -23.00 -34.32 4.15
C ASN A 254 -24.08 -34.17 5.23
N SER A 255 -24.51 -32.94 5.56
CA SER A 255 -25.63 -32.69 6.45
C SER A 255 -26.96 -32.71 5.69
N THR A 256 -27.58 -33.88 5.60
CA THR A 256 -29.00 -34.10 5.23
C THR A 256 -30.00 -33.59 6.28
N SER A 257 -29.54 -32.87 7.31
CA SER A 257 -30.33 -32.33 8.39
C SER A 257 -30.32 -30.79 8.32
N GLY A 258 -31.50 -30.18 8.15
CA GLY A 258 -31.80 -28.77 7.88
C GLY A 258 -31.28 -27.73 8.88
N THR A 259 -29.99 -27.77 9.18
CA THR A 259 -29.25 -26.75 9.91
C THR A 259 -28.77 -25.70 8.90
N PRO A 260 -28.97 -24.39 9.18
CA PRO A 260 -28.60 -23.34 8.23
C PRO A 260 -27.09 -23.40 7.96
N ALA A 261 -26.72 -23.41 6.67
CA ALA A 261 -25.33 -23.39 6.22
C ALA A 261 -24.56 -22.32 6.99
N LYS A 262 -23.55 -22.74 7.76
CA LYS A 262 -22.78 -21.86 8.63
C LYS A 262 -22.02 -20.87 7.75
N LYS A 263 -22.52 -19.65 7.62
CA LYS A 263 -21.89 -18.57 6.84
C LYS A 263 -20.42 -18.42 7.24
N LEU A 264 -19.55 -18.27 6.25
CA LEU A 264 -18.14 -18.03 6.48
C LEU A 264 -17.99 -16.75 7.31
N PRO A 265 -17.26 -16.78 8.45
CA PRO A 265 -17.10 -15.58 9.26
C PRO A 265 -16.32 -14.51 8.49
N GLY A 266 -16.66 -13.24 8.69
CA GLY A 266 -15.85 -12.13 8.20
C GLY A 266 -14.48 -12.06 8.89
N ILE A 267 -13.61 -11.18 8.38
CA ILE A 267 -12.24 -10.97 8.91
C ILE A 267 -12.29 -10.64 10.42
N LEU A 268 -13.05 -9.61 10.81
CA LEU A 268 -13.15 -9.16 12.20
C LEU A 268 -13.77 -10.21 13.14
N PRO A 269 -14.92 -10.84 12.82
CA PRO A 269 -15.46 -11.93 13.64
C PRO A 269 -14.46 -13.07 13.85
N LEU A 270 -13.68 -13.44 12.82
CA LEU A 270 -12.68 -14.49 12.94
C LEU A 270 -11.50 -14.04 13.83
N MET A 271 -11.02 -12.79 13.72
CA MET A 271 -10.00 -12.25 14.62
C MET A 271 -10.47 -12.27 16.08
N VAL A 272 -11.68 -11.80 16.34
CA VAL A 272 -12.27 -11.78 17.67
C VAL A 272 -12.44 -13.20 18.21
N HIS A 273 -12.82 -14.16 17.36
CA HIS A 273 -12.92 -15.56 17.74
C HIS A 273 -11.56 -16.11 18.20
N ILE A 274 -10.50 -15.91 17.42
CA ILE A 274 -9.14 -16.35 17.75
C ILE A 274 -8.69 -15.74 19.07
N TYR A 275 -8.89 -14.44 19.23
CA TYR A 275 -8.54 -13.72 20.45
C TYR A 275 -9.29 -14.26 21.68
N LYS A 276 -10.62 -14.41 21.60
CA LYS A 276 -11.44 -14.81 22.76
C LYS A 276 -11.39 -16.30 23.08
N LYS A 277 -11.14 -17.18 22.10
CA LYS A 277 -11.30 -18.63 22.26
C LYS A 277 -10.01 -19.45 22.15
N GLU A 278 -8.95 -18.92 21.54
CA GLU A 278 -7.78 -19.73 21.18
C GLU A 278 -6.46 -19.29 21.81
N GLY A 279 -6.48 -18.29 22.69
CA GLY A 279 -5.30 -17.85 23.45
C GLY A 279 -4.93 -16.38 23.26
N GLY A 280 -5.90 -15.49 23.04
CA GLY A 280 -5.68 -14.05 23.04
C GLY A 280 -4.75 -13.59 21.91
N ILE A 281 -3.83 -12.69 22.27
CA ILE A 281 -2.84 -12.16 21.35
C ILE A 281 -1.89 -13.25 20.84
N LEU A 282 -1.45 -14.17 21.70
CA LEU A 282 -0.55 -15.25 21.30
C LEU A 282 -1.20 -16.18 20.27
N GLY A 283 -2.52 -16.34 20.31
CA GLY A 283 -3.29 -17.05 19.29
C GLY A 283 -3.19 -16.41 17.90
N LEU A 284 -3.29 -15.08 17.82
CA LEU A 284 -3.17 -14.32 16.56
C LEU A 284 -1.76 -14.38 15.96
N TYR A 285 -0.74 -14.61 16.80
CA TYR A 285 0.67 -14.64 16.41
C TYR A 285 1.28 -16.05 16.31
N ARG A 286 0.46 -17.12 16.34
CA ARG A 286 0.96 -18.48 16.12
C ARG A 286 1.61 -18.63 14.74
N GLY A 287 2.84 -19.13 14.71
CA GLY A 287 3.64 -19.25 13.49
C GLY A 287 4.49 -18.01 13.14
N LEU A 288 4.49 -16.97 13.98
CA LEU A 288 5.36 -15.81 13.77
C LEU A 288 6.84 -16.24 13.74
N TRP A 289 7.25 -17.12 14.66
CA TRP A 289 8.63 -17.60 14.77
C TRP A 289 9.19 -18.23 13.48
N PRO A 290 8.56 -19.27 12.88
CA PRO A 290 9.06 -19.79 11.60
C PRO A 290 8.98 -18.77 10.47
N THR A 291 8.09 -17.78 10.55
CA THR A 291 8.01 -16.71 9.55
C THR A 291 9.23 -15.80 9.63
N THR A 292 9.53 -15.25 10.81
CA THR A 292 10.64 -14.31 11.00
C THR A 292 12.00 -14.99 10.80
N LEU A 293 12.13 -16.24 11.27
CA LEU A 293 13.33 -17.06 11.05
C LEU A 293 13.60 -17.32 9.57
N GLY A 294 12.56 -17.40 8.74
CA GLY A 294 12.69 -17.64 7.30
C GLY A 294 13.09 -16.40 6.48
N VAL A 295 12.79 -15.18 6.96
CA VAL A 295 13.01 -13.95 6.17
C VAL A 295 14.49 -13.72 5.85
N ALA A 296 15.34 -13.67 6.88
CA ALA A 296 16.75 -13.34 6.68
C ALA A 296 17.52 -14.40 5.84
N PRO A 297 17.38 -15.71 6.10
CA PRO A 297 18.01 -16.73 5.27
C PRO A 297 17.45 -16.76 3.84
N TYR A 298 16.14 -16.52 3.65
CA TYR A 298 15.57 -16.42 2.31
C TYR A 298 16.23 -15.30 1.49
N VAL A 299 16.37 -14.11 2.08
CA VAL A 299 17.00 -12.96 1.42
C VAL A 299 18.48 -13.26 1.11
N ALA A 300 19.22 -13.83 2.07
CA ALA A 300 20.63 -14.16 1.89
C ALA A 300 20.85 -15.20 0.78
N ILE A 301 20.09 -16.30 0.79
CA ILE A 301 20.20 -17.36 -0.22
C ILE A 301 19.78 -16.84 -1.59
N ASN A 302 18.69 -16.07 -1.67
CA ASN A 302 18.23 -15.49 -2.93
C ASN A 302 19.30 -14.58 -3.53
N PHE A 303 19.88 -13.69 -2.72
CA PHE A 303 20.98 -12.82 -3.17
C PHE A 303 22.20 -13.61 -3.64
N GLN A 304 22.65 -14.59 -2.86
CA GLN A 304 23.81 -15.41 -3.21
C GLN A 304 23.57 -16.22 -4.50
N CYS A 305 22.38 -16.83 -4.64
CA CYS A 305 22.01 -17.55 -5.85
C CYS A 305 21.87 -16.61 -7.05
N TYR A 306 21.34 -15.40 -6.86
CA TYR A 306 21.21 -14.41 -7.92
C TYR A 306 22.57 -13.96 -8.44
N GLU A 307 23.50 -13.59 -7.55
CA GLU A 307 24.86 -13.20 -7.97
C GLU A 307 25.57 -14.38 -8.65
N GLY A 308 25.48 -15.60 -8.10
CA GLY A 308 26.03 -16.80 -8.73
C GLY A 308 25.46 -17.09 -10.13
N LEU A 309 24.14 -17.00 -10.30
CA LEU A 309 23.48 -17.24 -11.60
C LEU A 309 23.78 -16.13 -12.61
N LYS A 310 23.99 -14.90 -12.14
CA LYS A 310 24.34 -13.77 -13.00
C LYS A 310 25.67 -14.01 -13.71
N PHE A 311 26.67 -14.58 -13.02
CA PHE A 311 27.95 -14.96 -13.65
C PHE A 311 27.81 -15.99 -14.77
N ILE A 312 26.78 -16.85 -14.72
CA ILE A 312 26.55 -17.91 -15.71
C ILE A 312 25.66 -17.43 -16.87
N ILE A 313 24.63 -16.65 -16.56
CA ILE A 313 23.54 -16.31 -17.50
C ILE A 313 23.79 -14.98 -18.23
N VAL A 314 24.58 -14.08 -17.63
CA VAL A 314 24.94 -12.78 -18.19
C VAL A 314 26.43 -12.79 -18.57
N PRO A 315 26.78 -12.95 -19.87
CA PRO A 315 28.17 -12.93 -20.30
C PRO A 315 28.80 -11.57 -19.99
N GLU A 316 30.04 -11.58 -19.51
CA GLU A 316 30.87 -10.37 -19.36
C GLU A 316 31.06 -9.74 -20.75
N GLY A 317 30.55 -8.52 -20.95
CA GLY A 317 30.67 -7.78 -22.21
C GLY A 317 29.36 -7.30 -22.85
N SER A 318 28.18 -7.62 -22.30
CA SER A 318 26.93 -6.99 -22.76
C SER A 318 26.67 -5.69 -21.98
N ASP A 319 26.82 -4.53 -22.62
CA ASP A 319 26.59 -3.20 -22.03
C ASP A 319 25.17 -3.01 -21.45
N LYS A 320 24.21 -3.85 -21.86
CA LYS A 320 22.84 -3.87 -21.32
C LYS A 320 22.33 -5.32 -21.24
N PRO A 321 22.49 -6.04 -20.12
CA PRO A 321 21.84 -7.33 -19.92
C PRO A 321 20.32 -7.22 -20.16
N SER A 322 19.80 -8.03 -21.07
CA SER A 322 18.37 -8.09 -21.41
C SER A 322 17.52 -8.21 -20.13
N PRO A 323 16.47 -7.38 -19.95
CA PRO A 323 15.56 -7.46 -18.79
C PRO A 323 15.01 -8.87 -18.56
N ALA A 324 14.77 -9.62 -19.64
CA ALA A 324 14.33 -11.01 -19.58
C ALA A 324 15.36 -11.94 -18.89
N ARG A 325 16.66 -11.77 -19.17
CA ARG A 325 17.72 -12.59 -18.55
C ARG A 325 17.85 -12.31 -17.05
N LYS A 326 17.76 -11.04 -16.65
CA LYS A 326 17.72 -10.65 -15.22
C LYS A 326 16.50 -11.23 -14.52
N LEU A 327 15.34 -11.21 -15.18
CA LEU A 327 14.10 -11.78 -14.66
C LEU A 327 14.23 -13.30 -14.47
N VAL A 328 14.77 -14.03 -15.46
CA VAL A 328 15.03 -15.47 -15.35
C VAL A 328 16.00 -15.78 -14.21
N CYS A 329 17.10 -15.03 -14.10
CA CYS A 329 18.06 -15.15 -13.01
C CYS A 329 17.41 -14.95 -11.64
N GLY A 330 16.60 -13.90 -11.49
CA GLY A 330 15.83 -13.63 -10.27
C GLY A 330 14.79 -14.70 -9.96
N ALA A 331 14.09 -15.23 -10.97
CA ALA A 331 13.10 -16.29 -10.81
C ALA A 331 13.75 -17.60 -10.36
N LEU A 332 14.88 -17.98 -10.95
CA LEU A 332 15.63 -19.18 -10.56
C LEU A 332 16.22 -19.04 -9.16
N ALA A 333 16.85 -17.91 -8.85
CA ALA A 333 17.37 -17.61 -7.51
C ALA A 333 16.26 -17.66 -6.45
N GLY A 334 15.11 -17.07 -6.76
CA GLY A 334 13.90 -17.11 -5.92
C GLY A 334 13.38 -18.52 -5.72
N CYS A 335 13.32 -19.35 -6.77
CA CYS A 335 12.89 -20.75 -6.66
C CYS A 335 13.84 -21.58 -5.80
N THR A 336 15.16 -21.39 -5.93
CA THR A 336 16.16 -22.07 -5.10
C THR A 336 16.05 -21.67 -3.64
N ALA A 337 16.01 -20.37 -3.36
CA ALA A 337 15.83 -19.86 -1.99
C ALA A 337 14.52 -20.36 -1.37
N GLN A 338 13.44 -20.32 -2.15
CA GLN A 338 12.13 -20.82 -1.73
C GLN A 338 12.14 -22.34 -1.48
N THR A 339 12.87 -23.14 -2.27
CA THR A 339 13.00 -24.58 -2.06
C THR A 339 13.63 -24.86 -0.69
N ILE A 340 14.75 -24.20 -0.40
CA ILE A 340 15.50 -24.45 0.85
C ILE A 340 14.71 -23.96 2.06
N MET A 341 14.01 -22.83 1.94
CA MET A 341 13.20 -22.26 3.02
C MET A 341 11.78 -22.82 3.10
N TYR A 342 11.38 -23.70 2.17
CA TYR A 342 10.02 -24.22 2.08
C TYR A 342 9.51 -24.92 3.36
N PRO A 343 10.35 -25.69 4.10
CA PRO A 343 9.91 -26.32 5.36
C PRO A 343 9.37 -25.32 6.40
N LEU A 344 10.00 -24.14 6.52
CA LEU A 344 9.53 -23.08 7.42
C LEU A 344 8.18 -22.51 6.97
N ASP A 345 7.97 -22.45 5.65
CA ASP A 345 6.74 -22.01 5.01
C ASP A 345 5.56 -22.95 5.33
N VAL A 346 5.77 -24.28 5.27
CA VAL A 346 4.76 -25.28 5.64
C VAL A 346 4.48 -25.24 7.14
N LEU A 347 5.55 -25.18 7.95
CA LEU A 347 5.47 -25.12 9.40
C LEU A 347 4.66 -23.90 9.87
N ARG A 348 4.91 -22.72 9.29
CA ARG A 348 4.12 -21.52 9.51
C ARG A 348 2.63 -21.77 9.28
N ARG A 349 2.25 -22.31 8.12
CA ARG A 349 0.82 -22.53 7.79
C ARG A 349 0.15 -23.50 8.74
N ARG A 350 0.85 -24.55 9.16
CA ARG A 350 0.34 -25.53 10.13
C ARG A 350 0.10 -24.91 11.49
N MET A 351 1.05 -24.11 11.97
CA MET A 351 0.87 -23.38 13.23
C MET A 351 -0.28 -22.37 13.16
N GLN A 352 -0.53 -21.76 12.00
CA GLN A 352 -1.63 -20.81 11.82
C GLN A 352 -3.01 -21.48 11.90
N VAL A 353 -3.13 -22.75 11.48
CA VAL A 353 -4.40 -23.48 11.57
C VAL A 353 -4.60 -24.24 12.89
N THR A 354 -3.56 -24.34 13.72
CA THR A 354 -3.66 -24.93 15.07
C THR A 354 -4.70 -24.20 15.92
N GLY A 355 -5.67 -24.96 16.45
CA GLY A 355 -6.77 -24.43 17.26
C GLY A 355 -8.10 -24.33 16.51
N MET A 356 -8.10 -24.53 15.18
CA MET A 356 -9.33 -24.68 14.42
C MET A 356 -10.00 -26.01 14.75
N SER A 357 -11.29 -26.00 15.08
CA SER A 357 -12.07 -27.21 15.38
C SER A 357 -12.20 -28.21 14.22
N SER A 358 -11.83 -27.81 13.00
CA SER A 358 -11.81 -28.66 11.81
C SER A 358 -10.48 -29.40 11.59
N ILE A 359 -9.47 -29.14 12.42
CA ILE A 359 -8.13 -29.70 12.28
C ILE A 359 -7.66 -30.23 13.64
N ASP A 360 -7.35 -31.52 13.71
CA ASP A 360 -7.00 -32.21 14.96
C ASP A 360 -5.52 -32.02 15.38
N TYR A 361 -4.78 -31.14 14.72
CA TYR A 361 -3.40 -30.83 15.14
C TYR A 361 -3.38 -29.86 16.31
N LYS A 362 -2.91 -30.35 17.45
CA LYS A 362 -2.44 -29.52 18.55
C LYS A 362 -0.93 -29.60 18.62
N TYR A 363 -0.27 -28.48 18.30
CA TYR A 363 1.17 -28.34 18.46
C TYR A 363 1.43 -27.46 19.68
N ASN A 364 2.28 -27.92 20.58
CA ASN A 364 2.65 -27.16 21.79
C ASN A 364 3.79 -26.15 21.53
N GLY A 365 4.41 -26.21 20.34
CA GLY A 365 5.43 -25.26 19.91
C GLY A 365 5.95 -25.55 18.51
N THR A 366 6.82 -24.67 18.00
CA THR A 366 7.42 -24.79 16.66
C THR A 366 8.23 -26.08 16.51
N TRP A 367 9.02 -26.44 17.52
CA TRP A 367 9.85 -27.66 17.48
C TRP A 367 9.01 -28.94 17.55
N ASP A 368 7.99 -28.94 18.40
CA ASP A 368 7.03 -30.03 18.52
C ASP A 368 6.27 -30.26 17.19
N ALA A 369 5.88 -29.17 16.52
CA ALA A 369 5.28 -29.23 15.19
C ALA A 369 6.24 -29.87 14.17
N VAL A 370 7.50 -29.43 14.10
CA VAL A 370 8.49 -30.04 13.18
C VAL A 370 8.66 -31.53 13.46
N LYS A 371 8.86 -31.91 14.73
CA LYS A 371 9.07 -33.31 15.12
C LYS A 371 7.86 -34.19 14.76
N THR A 372 6.66 -33.70 15.05
CA THR A 372 5.40 -34.41 14.76
C THR A 372 5.17 -34.54 13.25
N MET A 373 5.46 -33.49 12.47
CA MET A 373 5.37 -33.53 11.01
C MET A 373 6.31 -34.57 10.41
N VAL A 374 7.58 -34.56 10.82
CA VAL A 374 8.59 -35.49 10.29
C VAL A 374 8.26 -36.93 10.69
N ARG A 375 7.78 -37.15 11.93
CA ARG A 375 7.40 -38.48 12.41
C ARG A 375 6.18 -39.05 11.69
N ASN A 376 5.15 -38.24 11.44
CA ASN A 376 3.86 -38.73 10.93
C ASN A 376 3.75 -38.69 9.40
N GLU A 377 4.48 -37.78 8.74
CA GLU A 377 4.34 -37.55 7.29
C GLU A 377 5.67 -37.66 6.53
N GLY A 378 6.78 -37.83 7.26
CA GLY A 378 8.12 -37.83 6.70
C GLY A 378 8.57 -36.46 6.20
N ILE A 379 9.79 -36.42 5.65
CA ILE A 379 10.39 -35.19 5.10
C ILE A 379 9.57 -34.63 3.93
N ARG A 380 8.91 -35.50 3.15
CA ARG A 380 8.03 -35.09 2.04
C ARG A 380 6.85 -34.23 2.51
N GLY A 381 6.38 -34.42 3.75
CA GLY A 381 5.33 -33.59 4.37
C GLY A 381 5.72 -32.11 4.48
N LEU A 382 7.01 -31.81 4.68
CA LEU A 382 7.55 -30.45 4.76
C LEU A 382 7.57 -29.71 3.41
N TYR A 383 7.27 -30.41 2.31
CA TYR A 383 7.31 -29.89 0.95
C TYR A 383 5.95 -29.89 0.24
N LYS A 384 4.87 -30.15 0.99
CA LYS A 384 3.50 -30.10 0.45
C LYS A 384 3.15 -28.71 -0.08
N GLY A 385 2.57 -28.64 -1.28
CA GLY A 385 2.16 -27.37 -1.92
C GLY A 385 3.26 -26.66 -2.73
N MET A 386 4.44 -27.26 -2.90
CA MET A 386 5.54 -26.61 -3.62
C MET A 386 5.22 -26.38 -5.11
N ILE A 387 4.57 -27.34 -5.77
CA ILE A 387 4.16 -27.22 -7.17
C ILE A 387 3.23 -26.01 -7.38
N PRO A 388 2.09 -25.87 -6.66
CA PRO A 388 1.26 -24.67 -6.82
C PRO A 388 1.99 -23.38 -6.42
N ASN A 389 2.99 -23.46 -5.53
CA ASN A 389 3.83 -22.32 -5.22
C ASN A 389 4.69 -21.86 -6.41
N TYR A 390 5.23 -22.76 -7.23
CA TYR A 390 5.96 -22.39 -8.45
C TYR A 390 5.03 -21.92 -9.56
N LEU A 391 3.89 -22.60 -9.75
CA LEU A 391 2.93 -22.26 -10.80
C LEU A 391 2.42 -20.81 -10.71
N LYS A 392 2.33 -20.25 -9.51
CA LYS A 392 1.90 -18.86 -9.33
C LYS A 392 2.99 -17.81 -9.60
N VAL A 393 4.28 -18.15 -9.62
CA VAL A 393 5.36 -17.14 -9.68
C VAL A 393 5.34 -16.39 -11.00
N ALA A 394 5.37 -17.11 -12.13
CA ALA A 394 5.41 -16.47 -13.44
C ALA A 394 4.14 -15.64 -13.75
N PRO A 395 2.91 -16.15 -13.53
CA PRO A 395 1.70 -15.33 -13.72
C PRO A 395 1.65 -14.12 -12.79
N ALA A 396 2.08 -14.25 -11.53
CA ALA A 396 2.10 -13.13 -10.60
C ALA A 396 3.02 -12.00 -11.10
N MET A 397 4.22 -12.35 -11.57
CA MET A 397 5.19 -11.38 -12.09
C MET A 397 4.71 -10.73 -13.37
N GLY A 398 4.21 -11.52 -14.33
CA GLY A 398 3.72 -11.01 -15.62
C GLY A 398 2.56 -10.05 -15.45
N VAL A 399 1.53 -10.43 -14.68
CA VAL A 399 0.38 -9.57 -14.41
C VAL A 399 0.78 -8.32 -13.63
N SER A 400 1.63 -8.46 -12.61
CA SER A 400 2.08 -7.29 -11.84
C SER A 400 2.82 -6.29 -12.72
N PHE A 401 3.67 -6.75 -13.64
CA PHE A 401 4.39 -5.85 -14.54
C PHE A 401 3.45 -5.14 -15.51
N VAL A 402 2.57 -5.89 -16.19
CA VAL A 402 1.61 -5.32 -17.14
C VAL A 402 0.64 -4.34 -16.46
N THR A 403 0.10 -4.71 -15.30
CA THR A 403 -0.77 -3.81 -14.54
C THR A 403 -0.03 -2.58 -14.04
N TYR A 404 1.22 -2.72 -13.60
CA TYR A 404 2.02 -1.57 -13.16
C TYR A 404 2.24 -0.58 -14.29
N GLU A 405 2.73 -1.03 -15.45
CA GLU A 405 2.95 -0.17 -16.61
C GLU A 405 1.65 0.48 -17.06
N TRP A 406 0.57 -0.29 -17.21
CA TRP A 406 -0.71 0.25 -17.66
C TRP A 406 -1.31 1.26 -16.69
N CYS A 407 -1.24 1.01 -15.38
CA CYS A 407 -1.74 1.95 -14.37
C CYS A 407 -0.88 3.21 -14.30
N LYS A 408 0.45 3.07 -14.41
CA LYS A 408 1.38 4.20 -14.41
C LYS A 408 1.15 5.08 -15.63
N ASP A 409 1.07 4.49 -16.82
CA ASP A 409 0.86 5.22 -18.07
C ASP A 409 -0.51 5.92 -18.06
N ALA A 410 -1.58 5.23 -17.63
CA ALA A 410 -2.91 5.84 -17.52
C ALA A 410 -2.97 7.02 -16.51
N MET A 411 -2.17 6.98 -15.44
CA MET A 411 -2.09 8.08 -14.47
C MET A 411 -1.25 9.25 -14.98
N ILE A 412 -0.20 8.97 -15.76
CA ILE A 412 0.61 10.00 -16.42
C ILE A 412 -0.21 10.70 -17.50
N ASP A 413 -1.00 9.95 -18.29
CA ASP A 413 -1.89 10.50 -19.32
C ASP A 413 -3.04 11.35 -18.72
N ALA A 414 -3.39 11.10 -17.46
CA ALA A 414 -4.43 11.83 -16.73
C ALA A 414 -3.92 13.04 -15.93
N ARG A 415 -2.60 13.22 -15.82
CA ARG A 415 -1.93 14.39 -15.25
C ARG A 415 -1.91 15.51 -16.28
#